data_AF-A0A8T3TG77-F1
#
_entry.id   AF-A0A8T3TG77-F1
#
_cell.length_a   1.000
_cell.length_b   1.000
_cell.length_c   1.000
_cell.angle_alpha   90.00
_cell.angle_beta   90.00
_cell.angle_gamma   90.00
#
_symmetry.space_group_name_H-M   'P 1'
#
loop_
_entity.id
_entity.type
_entity.pdbx_description
1 polymer ?
#
loop_
_entity_poly.entity_id
_entity_poly.type
_entity_poly.pdbx_seq_one_letter_code
_entity_poly.pdbx_strand_id
1 'polypeptide(L)' 'MSVQNGRAFNEWLRTQLKAKKMSQRQLAQQSGVDHSTISRLVRGDRTPSLGTATKLARGLRELHDEADTPQYFGMVAA' A
#
# COMPACT_ATOMS: atom_id res chain seq x y z
N MET A 1 4.15 -14.54 21.03
CA MET A 1 4.35 -14.86 19.61
C MET A 1 3.75 -13.85 18.61
N SER A 2 3.01 -12.81 19.03
CA SER A 2 2.35 -11.86 18.11
C SER A 2 3.24 -10.73 17.56
N VAL A 3 4.24 -10.27 18.34
CA VAL A 3 5.13 -9.14 17.98
C VAL A 3 6.07 -9.45 16.81
N GLN A 4 6.49 -10.71 16.66
CA GLN A 4 7.39 -11.15 15.59
C GLN A 4 6.69 -11.12 14.22
N ASN A 5 5.41 -11.52 14.18
CA ASN A 5 4.61 -11.52 12.97
C ASN A 5 4.28 -10.09 12.49
N GLY A 6 4.11 -9.13 13.40
CA GLY A 6 3.92 -7.72 13.05
C GLY A 6 5.15 -7.09 12.38
N ARG A 7 6.36 -7.41 12.89
CA ARG A 7 7.63 -6.98 12.26
C ARG A 7 7.93 -7.71 10.95
N ALA A 8 7.50 -8.96 10.80
CA ALA A 8 7.62 -9.63 9.50
C ALA A 8 6.70 -8.99 8.45
N PHE A 9 5.49 -8.60 8.85
CA PHE A 9 4.50 -8.02 7.94
C PHE A 9 4.86 -6.61 7.48
N ASN A 10 5.30 -5.72 8.37
CA ASN A 10 5.61 -4.35 7.98
C ASN A 10 6.83 -4.27 7.03
N GLU A 11 7.85 -5.09 7.26
CA GLU A 11 9.02 -5.23 6.39
C GLU A 11 8.64 -5.80 5.02
N TRP A 12 7.82 -6.85 4.99
CA TRP A 12 7.25 -7.40 3.76
C TRP A 12 6.48 -6.31 2.99
N LEU A 13 5.59 -5.58 3.66
CA LEU A 13 4.77 -4.54 3.03
C LEU A 13 5.64 -3.41 2.44
N ARG A 14 6.68 -2.98 3.16
CA ARG A 14 7.67 -2.01 2.64
C ARG A 14 8.36 -2.50 1.38
N THR A 15 8.76 -3.77 1.39
CA THR A 15 9.44 -4.40 0.25
C THR A 15 8.54 -4.45 -0.97
N GLN A 16 7.26 -4.79 -0.79
CA GLN A 16 6.28 -4.81 -1.88
C GLN A 16 6.03 -3.41 -2.46
N LEU A 17 5.83 -2.39 -1.61
CA LEU A 17 5.66 -1.01 -2.05
C LEU A 17 6.87 -0.51 -2.85
N LYS A 18 8.09 -0.81 -2.36
CA LYS A 18 9.34 -0.44 -3.05
C LYS A 18 9.47 -1.15 -4.40
N ALA A 19 9.24 -2.45 -4.44
CA ALA A 19 9.32 -3.25 -5.67
C ALA A 19 8.35 -2.75 -6.74
N LYS A 20 7.17 -2.27 -6.33
CA LYS A 20 6.11 -1.77 -7.21
C LYS A 20 6.15 -0.26 -7.45
N LYS A 21 7.14 0.46 -6.90
CA LYS A 21 7.19 1.94 -6.91
C LYS A 21 5.86 2.59 -6.48
N MET A 22 5.18 1.95 -5.53
CA MET A 22 3.84 2.31 -5.09
C MET A 22 3.91 3.12 -3.80
N SER A 23 3.19 4.23 -3.73
CA SER A 23 3.01 5.00 -2.49
C SER A 23 1.96 4.37 -1.58
N GLN A 24 2.00 4.69 -0.28
CA GLN A 24 0.96 4.26 0.66
C GLN A 24 -0.43 4.79 0.28
N ARG A 25 -0.51 5.98 -0.33
CA ARG A 25 -1.77 6.57 -0.84
C ARG A 25 -2.33 5.77 -2.01
N GLN A 26 -1.50 5.38 -2.97
CA GLN A 26 -1.92 4.51 -4.06
C GLN A 26 -2.39 3.16 -3.54
N LEU A 27 -1.67 2.55 -2.61
CA LEU A 27 -2.13 1.30 -1.99
C LEU A 27 -3.46 1.48 -1.25
N ALA A 28 -3.67 2.61 -0.57
CA ALA A 28 -4.93 2.93 0.11
C ALA A 28 -6.10 2.95 -0.88
N GLN A 29 -5.93 3.68 -1.97
CA GLN A 29 -6.91 3.80 -3.04
C GLN A 29 -7.24 2.44 -3.66
N GLN A 30 -6.23 1.64 -4.00
CA GLN A 30 -6.40 0.34 -4.66
C GLN A 30 -6.95 -0.74 -3.74
N SER A 31 -6.57 -0.75 -2.46
CA SER A 31 -7.02 -1.76 -1.49
C SER A 31 -8.35 -1.41 -0.81
N GLY A 32 -8.82 -0.17 -0.92
CA GLY A 32 -9.95 0.34 -0.14
C GLY A 32 -9.68 0.35 1.37
N VAL A 33 -8.41 0.37 1.78
CA VAL A 33 -7.98 0.49 3.17
C VAL A 33 -7.56 1.92 3.44
N ASP A 34 -7.98 2.49 4.56
CA ASP A 34 -7.63 3.86 4.91
C ASP A 34 -6.10 4.07 4.98
N HIS A 35 -5.64 5.21 4.47
CA HIS A 35 -4.22 5.57 4.42
C HIS A 35 -3.58 5.57 5.82
N SER A 36 -4.28 6.02 6.87
CA SER A 36 -3.74 6.02 8.23
C SER A 36 -3.58 4.62 8.80
N THR A 37 -4.36 3.65 8.32
CA THR A 37 -4.22 2.24 8.66
C THR A 37 -2.98 1.66 8.02
N ILE A 38 -2.78 1.90 6.71
CA ILE A 38 -1.58 1.47 5.99
C ILE A 38 -0.32 2.08 6.61
N SER A 39 -0.34 3.36 6.96
CA SER A 39 0.78 4.03 7.62
C SER A 39 1.21 3.36 8.92
N ARG A 40 0.24 3.01 9.78
CA ARG A 40 0.48 2.28 11.04
C ARG A 40 1.01 0.86 10.79
N LEU A 41 0.49 0.17 9.76
CA LEU A 41 0.98 -1.15 9.37
C LEU A 41 2.43 -1.08 8.85
N VAL A 42 2.79 -0.10 8.04
CA VAL A 42 4.15 0.10 7.53
C VAL A 42 5.14 0.46 8.64
N ARG A 43 4.71 1.21 9.67
CA ARG A 43 5.52 1.51 10.85
C ARG A 43 5.69 0.31 11.78
N GLY A 44 4.76 -0.66 11.73
CA GLY A 44 4.75 -1.81 12.63
C GLY A 44 3.99 -1.55 13.93
N ASP A 45 3.28 -0.43 14.03
CA ASP A 45 2.49 -0.04 15.19
C ASP A 45 1.25 -0.94 15.39
N ARG A 46 0.86 -1.66 14.33
CA ARG A 46 -0.27 -2.60 14.33
C ARG A 46 0.02 -3.83 13.50
N THR A 47 -0.61 -4.94 13.88
CA THR A 47 -0.77 -6.12 13.04
C THR A 47 -2.05 -6.01 12.22
N PRO A 48 -2.04 -6.38 10.92
CA PRO A 48 -3.26 -6.40 10.13
C PRO A 48 -4.16 -7.54 10.60
N SER A 49 -5.48 -7.36 10.49
CA SER A 49 -6.40 -8.50 10.48
C SER A 49 -6.24 -9.27 9.16
N LEU A 50 -6.74 -10.51 9.12
CA LEU A 50 -6.77 -11.30 7.89
C LEU A 50 -7.46 -10.53 6.75
N GLY A 51 -8.62 -9.94 7.02
CA GLY A 51 -9.37 -9.16 6.03
C GLY A 51 -8.59 -7.94 5.50
N THR A 52 -7.89 -7.22 6.37
CA THR A 52 -7.01 -6.12 5.94
C THR A 52 -5.84 -6.64 5.10
N ALA A 53 -5.21 -7.73 5.51
CA ALA A 53 -4.13 -8.34 4.74
C ALA A 53 -4.59 -8.78 3.34
N THR A 54 -5.78 -9.36 3.21
CA THR A 54 -6.38 -9.74 1.92
C THR A 54 -6.65 -8.53 1.03
N LYS A 55 -7.21 -7.44 1.59
CA LYS A 55 -7.43 -6.19 0.85
C LYS A 55 -6.11 -5.59 0.33
N LEU A 56 -5.08 -5.55 1.16
CA LEU A 56 -3.76 -5.07 0.76
C LEU A 56 -3.14 -5.95 -0.31
N ALA A 57 -3.26 -7.28 -0.19
CA ALA A 57 -2.77 -8.21 -1.20
C ALA A 57 -3.45 -7.99 -2.56
N ARG A 58 -4.77 -7.70 -2.57
CA ARG A 58 -5.48 -7.33 -3.80
C ARG A 58 -4.97 -6.01 -4.38
N GLY A 59 -4.90 -4.95 -3.57
CA GLY A 59 -4.41 -3.65 -4.04
C GLY A 59 -2.96 -3.67 -4.55
N LEU A 60 -2.12 -4.57 -4.01
CA LEU A 60 -0.76 -4.78 -4.52
C LEU A 60 -0.71 -5.52 -5.86
N ARG A 61 -1.71 -6.32 -6.23
CA ARG A 61 -1.75 -7.03 -7.52
C ARG A 61 -2.13 -6.12 -8.69
N GLU A 62 -3.00 -5.14 -8.46
CA GLU A 62 -3.60 -4.30 -9.52
C GLU A 62 -2.59 -3.33 -10.20
N LEU A 63 -1.34 -3.23 -9.71
CA LEU A 63 -0.27 -2.45 -10.36
C LEU A 63 0.54 -3.19 -11.45
N HIS A 64 0.13 -4.39 -11.86
CA HIS A 64 0.85 -5.12 -12.93
C HIS A 64 0.37 -4.78 -14.36
N ASP A 65 -0.60 -3.88 -14.53
CA ASP A 65 -1.18 -3.55 -15.84
C ASP A 65 -1.11 -2.05 -16.24
N GLU A 66 -0.86 -1.11 -15.32
CA GLU A 66 -0.90 0.32 -15.63
C GLU A 66 0.41 1.07 -15.35
N ALA A 67 1.51 0.56 -15.93
CA ALA A 67 2.69 1.40 -16.17
C ALA A 67 2.51 2.34 -17.38
N ASP A 68 1.29 2.44 -17.92
CA ASP A 68 0.90 3.39 -18.95
C ASP A 68 -0.23 4.30 -18.43
N THR A 69 0.18 5.39 -17.77
CA THR A 69 -0.51 6.69 -17.69
C THR A 69 -1.94 6.76 -17.08
N PRO A 70 -2.15 7.63 -16.06
CA PRO A 70 -3.01 8.78 -16.35
C PRO A 70 -2.43 10.13 -15.92
N GLN A 71 -2.70 11.11 -16.79
CA GLN A 71 -2.35 12.53 -16.70
C GLN A 71 -2.98 13.26 -15.50
N TYR A 72 -2.18 14.13 -14.85
CA TYR A 72 -2.62 15.30 -14.08
C TYR A 72 -1.39 16.22 -13.88
N PHE A 73 -1.31 17.50 -14.23
CA PHE A 73 -2.26 18.49 -14.72
C PHE A 73 -1.47 19.49 -15.59
N GLY A 74 -1.84 19.62 -16.87
CA GLY A 74 -1.62 20.86 -17.59
C GLY A 74 -2.67 21.86 -17.14
N MET A 75 -2.36 22.71 -16.16
CA MET A 75 -3.12 23.93 -15.83
C MET A 75 -2.21 24.93 -15.11
N VAL A 76 -1.32 25.57 -15.86
CA VAL A 76 -1.15 27.02 -15.78
C VAL A 76 -0.72 27.50 -17.17
N ALA A 77 -1.72 27.82 -17.97
CA ALA A 77 -1.59 28.74 -19.09
C ALA A 77 -2.04 30.11 -18.57
N ALA A 78 -1.12 31.06 -18.50
CA ALA A 78 -1.27 32.51 -18.67
C ALA A 78 0.10 33.17 -18.42
#